data_AF-A0A9W6XNG0-F1
#
_entry.id   AF-A0A9W6XNG0-F1
#
_cell.length_a   1.000
_cell.length_b   1.000
_cell.length_c   1.000
_cell.angle_alpha   90.00
_cell.angle_beta   90.00
_cell.angle_gamma   90.00
#
_symmetry.space_group_name_H-M   'P 1'
#
loop_
_entity.id
_entity.type
_entity.pdbx_description
1 polymer ?
#
loop_
_entity_poly.entity_id
_entity_poly.type
_entity_poly.pdbx_seq_one_letter_code
_entity_poly.pdbx_strand_id
1 'polypeptide(L)'
;MWGTSRMLQQFMMNQKCWLEHMMLNRSTGGDPDGIKLRAAKGLEAADYLIGGFWVWGKMVENLAEIGYDSNNLYMAAYDWRLMPHLLEVRDRYFTKLKYTIEMAKAAAGGRKVMLVTHSYATQVFLHFLKWVESDNGGKGGDQWVENNVEAFVNIAGPTLGVVKTISALMSGEMKDTAELGGLSKFLGYFFSVSARTQLARSWSSVFSMLPIGGDRIWGTADSAPDDVAAASPLWTGKNSTVDPTKVKEHVERFGSNGQVVRFVNNTHENITAGDVQKLLAELDPYLETFRSSLSTGIAEDPSLPEYDQSKYWTNPLEAALPKAPSLKVFCFYGVGKPVERGYTYGENPPTEDNVIVNGKRMAPYVFNTDVDDLPYVKDGLRYSDGDGTVPLVSLGLVCASGWRTKKYNPGGVDVRVREYRHNPVSMLFDARGGPETADHVDIMGNHALIRDVLFVAARAYDRVPENITSSIMDIAERVGEL
;
A
#
# COMPACT_ATOMS: atom_id res chain seq x y z
N MET A 1 11.08 -16.98 10.47
CA MET A 1 11.71 -16.39 9.26
C MET A 1 11.55 -14.88 9.23
N TRP A 2 10.38 -14.34 9.55
CA TRP A 2 10.12 -12.89 9.62
C TRP A 2 9.56 -12.50 10.99
N GLY A 3 9.81 -11.27 11.44
CA GLY A 3 9.11 -10.67 12.59
C GLY A 3 9.50 -11.17 13.98
N THR A 4 10.47 -12.08 14.11
CA THR A 4 10.89 -12.65 15.41
C THR A 4 12.37 -12.44 15.67
N SER A 5 12.82 -12.61 16.92
CA SER A 5 14.25 -12.52 17.29
C SER A 5 15.16 -13.44 16.48
N ARG A 6 14.64 -14.60 16.05
CA ARG A 6 15.34 -15.53 15.15
C ARG A 6 15.65 -14.93 13.78
N MET A 7 14.87 -13.97 13.30
CA MET A 7 15.13 -13.27 12.03
C MET A 7 16.48 -12.56 12.06
N LEU A 8 16.75 -11.77 13.11
CA LEU A 8 18.03 -11.06 13.27
C LEU A 8 19.22 -12.03 13.35
N GLN A 9 19.04 -13.15 14.05
CA GLN A 9 20.06 -14.19 14.09
C GLN A 9 20.39 -14.72 12.68
N GLN A 10 19.38 -14.97 11.85
CA GLN A 10 19.58 -15.43 10.48
C GLN A 10 20.21 -14.35 9.58
N PHE A 11 19.87 -13.08 9.75
CA PHE A 11 20.55 -11.97 9.05
C PHE A 11 22.03 -11.87 9.35
N MET A 12 22.45 -12.18 10.57
CA MET A 12 23.86 -12.11 10.95
C MET A 12 24.63 -13.38 10.56
N MET A 13 24.03 -14.54 10.75
CA MET A 13 24.75 -15.83 10.68
C MET A 13 24.51 -16.60 9.38
N ASN A 14 23.42 -16.34 8.65
CA ASN A 14 23.05 -17.14 7.49
C ASN A 14 22.22 -16.37 6.44
N GLN A 15 22.78 -15.24 5.99
CA GLN A 15 22.15 -14.31 5.04
C GLN A 15 21.63 -15.00 3.77
N LYS A 16 22.47 -15.82 3.15
CA LYS A 16 22.13 -16.53 1.91
C LYS A 16 20.93 -17.46 2.10
N CYS A 17 20.95 -18.28 3.16
CA CYS A 17 19.84 -19.19 3.45
C CYS A 17 18.54 -18.42 3.74
N TRP A 18 18.62 -17.30 4.47
CA TRP A 18 17.45 -16.46 4.71
C TRP A 18 16.87 -15.90 3.40
N LEU A 19 17.73 -15.38 2.50
CA LEU A 19 17.32 -14.88 1.19
C LEU A 19 16.63 -15.97 0.37
N GLU A 20 17.25 -17.16 0.26
CA GLU A 20 16.69 -18.29 -0.47
C GLU A 20 15.30 -18.70 0.05
N HIS A 21 15.08 -18.66 1.37
CA HIS A 21 13.80 -19.00 1.98
C HIS A 21 12.72 -17.90 1.86
N MET A 22 13.15 -16.64 1.81
CA MET A 22 12.24 -15.50 1.73
C MET A 22 11.89 -15.12 0.30
N MET A 23 12.74 -15.44 -0.66
CA MET A 23 12.42 -15.30 -2.07
C MET A 23 11.31 -16.26 -2.48
N LEU A 24 10.47 -15.79 -3.41
CA LEU A 24 9.57 -16.67 -4.13
C LEU A 24 10.26 -17.20 -5.39
N ASN A 25 9.79 -18.34 -5.88
CA ASN A 25 10.18 -18.81 -7.20
C ASN A 25 9.76 -17.75 -8.20
N ARG A 26 10.72 -17.27 -8.99
CA ARG A 26 10.46 -16.24 -9.98
C ARG A 26 9.51 -16.82 -11.02
N SER A 27 9.89 -17.81 -11.81
CA SER A 27 9.03 -18.36 -12.87
C SER A 27 7.57 -18.67 -12.50
N THR A 28 7.27 -19.10 -11.27
CA THR A 28 5.90 -19.46 -10.86
C THR A 28 5.22 -18.46 -9.93
N GLY A 29 5.94 -17.50 -9.34
CA GLY A 29 5.46 -16.66 -8.24
C GLY A 29 5.18 -17.41 -6.92
N GLY A 30 5.45 -18.73 -6.87
CA GLY A 30 5.16 -19.60 -5.74
C GLY A 30 6.36 -19.86 -4.84
N ASP A 31 6.34 -20.98 -4.11
CA ASP A 31 7.49 -21.36 -3.28
C ASP A 31 8.66 -21.86 -4.15
N PRO A 32 9.93 -21.58 -3.78
CA PRO A 32 11.09 -22.21 -4.41
C PRO A 32 11.14 -23.74 -4.19
N ASP A 33 11.84 -24.46 -5.06
CA ASP A 33 11.97 -25.91 -4.97
C ASP A 33 12.60 -26.32 -3.62
N GLY A 34 11.94 -27.24 -2.92
CA GLY A 34 12.39 -27.72 -1.61
C GLY A 34 12.17 -26.76 -0.43
N ILE A 35 11.61 -25.57 -0.67
CA ILE A 35 11.35 -24.56 0.36
C ILE A 35 9.85 -24.41 0.56
N LYS A 36 9.40 -24.33 1.81
CA LYS A 36 8.00 -24.07 2.15
C LYS A 36 7.90 -23.08 3.30
N LEU A 37 7.29 -21.93 3.03
CA LEU A 37 7.06 -20.89 4.04
C LEU A 37 5.57 -20.52 4.09
N ARG A 38 4.99 -20.47 5.29
CA ARG A 38 3.56 -20.16 5.50
C ARG A 38 3.38 -19.10 6.58
N ALA A 39 2.31 -18.34 6.47
CA ALA A 39 1.93 -17.35 7.46
C ALA A 39 1.64 -18.02 8.82
N ALA A 40 1.99 -17.33 9.89
CA ALA A 40 1.54 -17.67 11.24
C ALA A 40 0.02 -17.49 11.35
N LYS A 41 -0.59 -18.05 12.40
CA LYS A 41 -2.04 -17.99 12.65
C LYS A 41 -2.34 -17.45 14.04
N GLY A 42 -3.57 -16.98 14.23
CA GLY A 42 -4.02 -16.40 15.50
C GLY A 42 -3.65 -14.92 15.63
N LEU A 43 -4.07 -14.30 16.73
CA LEU A 43 -3.81 -12.88 17.01
C LEU A 43 -2.30 -12.57 17.05
N GLU A 44 -1.52 -13.50 17.62
CA GLU A 44 -0.06 -13.48 17.73
C GLU A 44 0.68 -13.44 16.37
N ALA A 45 -0.04 -13.67 15.26
CA ALA A 45 0.56 -13.61 13.94
C ALA A 45 0.94 -12.18 13.52
N ALA A 46 0.29 -11.16 14.10
CA ALA A 46 0.49 -9.76 13.70
C ALA A 46 0.22 -8.74 14.83
N ASP A 47 0.07 -9.14 16.09
CA ASP A 47 -0.10 -8.21 17.20
C ASP A 47 1.19 -7.42 17.48
N TYR A 48 2.30 -8.12 17.70
CA TYR A 48 3.62 -7.63 18.05
C TYR A 48 4.68 -8.35 17.23
N LEU A 49 5.65 -7.58 16.74
CA LEU A 49 6.86 -8.09 16.13
C LEU A 49 8.03 -7.98 17.12
N ILE A 50 9.21 -8.37 16.64
CA ILE A 50 10.48 -8.32 17.38
C ILE A 50 10.65 -7.01 18.17
N GLY A 51 11.13 -7.14 19.41
CA GLY A 51 11.44 -6.00 20.26
C GLY A 51 10.22 -5.27 20.82
N GLY A 52 9.02 -5.89 20.78
CA GLY A 52 7.80 -5.27 21.25
C GLY A 52 7.22 -4.24 20.26
N PHE A 53 7.65 -4.30 19.00
CA PHE A 53 7.13 -3.44 17.94
C PHE A 53 5.66 -3.81 17.67
N TRP A 54 4.72 -3.02 18.20
CA TRP A 54 3.29 -3.25 18.01
C TRP A 54 2.86 -2.97 16.57
N VAL A 55 2.00 -3.83 16.02
CA VAL A 55 1.29 -3.57 14.76
C VAL A 55 -0.20 -3.54 15.07
N TRP A 56 -0.82 -4.69 15.34
CA TRP A 56 -2.23 -4.75 15.76
C TRP A 56 -2.43 -4.75 17.28
N GLY A 57 -1.36 -4.92 18.08
CA GLY A 57 -1.45 -5.09 19.54
C GLY A 57 -2.31 -4.03 20.24
N LYS A 58 -2.09 -2.74 19.93
CA LYS A 58 -2.88 -1.63 20.49
C LYS A 58 -4.36 -1.68 20.11
N MET A 59 -4.67 -2.06 18.88
CA MET A 59 -6.04 -2.23 18.43
C MET A 59 -6.72 -3.40 19.15
N VAL A 60 -6.04 -4.54 19.26
CA VAL A 60 -6.54 -5.74 19.94
C VAL A 60 -6.82 -5.46 21.42
N GLU A 61 -5.89 -4.80 22.11
CA GLU A 61 -6.05 -4.37 23.52
C GLU A 61 -7.30 -3.51 23.70
N ASN A 62 -7.50 -2.50 22.85
CA ASN A 62 -8.64 -1.59 22.96
C ASN A 62 -9.98 -2.23 22.56
N LEU A 63 -9.98 -3.17 21.60
CA LEU A 63 -11.18 -3.94 21.27
C LEU A 63 -11.58 -4.86 22.44
N ALA A 64 -10.60 -5.40 23.18
CA ALA A 64 -10.87 -6.21 24.36
C ALA A 64 -11.58 -5.44 25.47
N GLU A 65 -11.26 -4.17 25.67
CA GLU A 65 -11.93 -3.28 26.63
C GLU A 65 -13.44 -3.11 26.36
N ILE A 66 -13.88 -3.29 25.11
CA ILE A 66 -15.31 -3.24 24.74
C ILE A 66 -15.93 -4.64 24.53
N GLY A 67 -15.25 -5.70 24.98
CA GLY A 67 -15.78 -7.07 25.03
C GLY A 67 -15.45 -7.96 23.84
N TYR A 68 -14.47 -7.59 23.01
CA TYR A 68 -13.93 -8.52 22.01
C TYR A 68 -12.90 -9.48 22.64
N ASP A 69 -12.86 -10.71 22.18
CA ASP A 69 -11.92 -11.73 22.62
C ASP A 69 -11.63 -12.73 21.48
N SER A 70 -10.91 -13.80 21.76
CA SER A 70 -10.58 -14.84 20.76
C SER A 70 -11.80 -15.57 20.17
N ASN A 71 -13.00 -15.42 20.73
CA ASN A 71 -14.24 -16.02 20.23
C ASN A 71 -14.94 -15.15 19.18
N ASN A 72 -14.64 -13.85 19.12
CA ASN A 72 -15.32 -12.91 18.21
C ASN A 72 -14.37 -11.95 17.47
N LEU A 73 -13.06 -12.03 17.74
CA LEU A 73 -11.99 -11.33 17.05
C LEU A 73 -11.06 -12.33 16.35
N TYR A 74 -10.91 -12.18 15.04
CA TYR A 74 -10.14 -13.11 14.21
C TYR A 74 -9.07 -12.37 13.42
N MET A 75 -7.82 -12.85 13.51
CA MET A 75 -6.72 -12.38 12.67
C MET A 75 -6.68 -13.18 11.37
N ALA A 76 -6.93 -12.52 10.24
CA ALA A 76 -6.82 -13.11 8.90
C ALA A 76 -5.40 -12.95 8.34
N ALA A 77 -4.43 -13.64 8.94
CA ALA A 77 -3.04 -13.60 8.50
C ALA A 77 -2.82 -14.33 7.16
N TYR A 78 -1.97 -13.76 6.31
CA TYR A 78 -1.63 -14.29 4.98
C TYR A 78 -0.15 -14.07 4.65
N ASP A 79 0.33 -14.74 3.59
CA ASP A 79 1.69 -14.51 3.09
C ASP A 79 1.74 -13.23 2.25
N TRP A 80 2.13 -12.15 2.91
CA TRP A 80 2.20 -10.80 2.33
C TRP A 80 3.17 -10.69 1.15
N ARG A 81 4.03 -11.68 0.88
CA ARG A 81 4.90 -11.67 -0.30
C ARG A 81 4.12 -11.85 -1.60
N LEU A 82 2.96 -12.49 -1.54
CA LEU A 82 2.15 -12.85 -2.70
C LEU A 82 1.20 -11.74 -3.13
N MET A 83 1.03 -11.58 -4.44
CA MET A 83 -0.10 -10.84 -5.00
C MET A 83 -1.44 -11.57 -4.75
N PRO A 84 -2.58 -10.85 -4.72
CA PRO A 84 -3.82 -11.40 -4.20
C PRO A 84 -4.27 -12.72 -4.84
N HIS A 85 -4.20 -12.85 -6.17
CA HIS A 85 -4.67 -14.07 -6.85
C HIS A 85 -3.87 -15.32 -6.46
N LEU A 86 -2.57 -15.17 -6.19
CA LEU A 86 -1.70 -16.28 -5.77
C LEU A 86 -2.02 -16.75 -4.36
N LEU A 87 -2.60 -15.90 -3.50
CA LEU A 87 -3.05 -16.28 -2.16
C LEU A 87 -4.12 -17.38 -2.23
N GLU A 88 -5.04 -17.29 -3.19
CA GLU A 88 -6.02 -18.36 -3.39
C GLU A 88 -5.40 -19.59 -4.05
N VAL A 89 -4.63 -19.41 -5.13
CA VAL A 89 -4.02 -20.53 -5.87
C VAL A 89 -3.12 -21.38 -4.97
N ARG A 90 -2.23 -20.74 -4.20
CA ARG A 90 -1.23 -21.44 -3.38
C ARG A 90 -1.81 -21.90 -2.03
N ASP A 91 -2.54 -21.03 -1.35
CA ASP A 91 -2.89 -21.22 0.06
C ASP A 91 -4.38 -21.42 0.32
N ARG A 92 -5.25 -21.29 -0.70
CA ARG A 92 -6.71 -21.27 -0.53
C ARG A 92 -7.17 -20.20 0.47
N TYR A 93 -6.46 -19.07 0.46
CA TYR A 93 -6.65 -18.01 1.46
C TYR A 93 -8.07 -17.43 1.41
N PHE A 94 -8.57 -17.06 0.23
CA PHE A 94 -9.90 -16.46 0.11
C PHE A 94 -11.02 -17.45 0.40
N THR A 95 -10.84 -18.71 0.00
CA THR A 95 -11.74 -19.80 0.42
C THR A 95 -11.84 -19.87 1.94
N LYS A 96 -10.70 -19.86 2.66
CA LYS A 96 -10.69 -19.88 4.13
C LYS A 96 -11.27 -18.60 4.74
N LEU A 97 -10.98 -17.45 4.15
CA LEU A 97 -11.51 -16.15 4.61
C LEU A 97 -13.03 -16.10 4.51
N LYS A 98 -13.60 -16.52 3.36
CA LYS A 98 -15.06 -16.63 3.15
C LYS A 98 -15.71 -17.46 4.26
N TYR A 99 -15.22 -18.68 4.51
CA TYR A 99 -15.78 -19.54 5.55
C TYR A 99 -15.55 -19.01 6.96
N THR A 100 -14.45 -18.30 7.21
CA THR A 100 -14.19 -17.64 8.50
C THR A 100 -15.23 -16.55 8.76
N ILE A 101 -15.55 -15.76 7.73
CA ILE A 101 -16.58 -14.71 7.81
C ILE A 101 -17.97 -15.32 8.06
N GLU A 102 -18.34 -16.36 7.31
CA GLU A 102 -19.62 -17.06 7.47
C GLU A 102 -19.75 -17.68 8.88
N MET A 103 -18.68 -18.30 9.37
CA MET A 103 -18.60 -18.86 10.72
C MET A 103 -18.71 -17.77 11.79
N ALA A 104 -17.96 -16.67 11.65
CA ALA A 104 -18.01 -15.55 12.60
C ALA A 104 -19.41 -14.94 12.68
N LYS A 105 -20.10 -14.78 11.54
CA LYS A 105 -21.50 -14.35 11.49
C LYS A 105 -22.43 -15.33 12.21
N ALA A 106 -22.29 -16.63 11.95
CA ALA A 106 -23.10 -17.66 12.60
C ALA A 106 -22.89 -17.67 14.12
N ALA A 107 -21.64 -17.61 14.59
CA ALA A 107 -21.28 -17.53 16.00
C ALA A 107 -21.82 -16.26 16.67
N ALA A 108 -21.89 -15.14 15.94
CA ALA A 108 -22.42 -13.87 16.42
C ALA A 108 -23.96 -13.76 16.38
N GLY A 109 -24.68 -14.87 16.12
CA GLY A 109 -26.14 -14.90 16.06
C GLY A 109 -26.71 -14.27 14.79
N GLY A 110 -26.02 -14.44 13.65
CA GLY A 110 -26.43 -13.90 12.36
C GLY A 110 -25.99 -12.46 12.11
N ARG A 111 -25.29 -11.83 13.06
CA ARG A 111 -24.73 -10.48 12.92
C ARG A 111 -23.60 -10.47 11.88
N LYS A 112 -23.73 -9.60 10.88
CA LYS A 112 -22.70 -9.33 9.86
C LYS A 112 -21.38 -8.87 10.51
N VAL A 113 -20.27 -9.19 9.86
CA VAL A 113 -18.91 -8.94 10.38
C VAL A 113 -18.39 -7.55 9.99
N MET A 114 -17.50 -7.00 10.82
CA MET A 114 -16.68 -5.84 10.47
C MET A 114 -15.30 -6.33 10.02
N LEU A 115 -14.84 -5.86 8.86
CA LEU A 115 -13.51 -6.15 8.32
C LEU A 115 -12.64 -4.91 8.50
N VAL A 116 -11.47 -5.08 9.08
CA VAL A 116 -10.47 -4.02 9.25
C VAL A 116 -9.22 -4.41 8.48
N THR A 117 -8.78 -3.55 7.57
CA THR A 117 -7.54 -3.74 6.82
C THR A 117 -6.57 -2.63 7.16
N HIS A 118 -5.28 -2.92 7.03
CA HIS A 118 -4.21 -1.93 7.08
C HIS A 118 -3.32 -2.06 5.86
N SER A 119 -2.97 -0.94 5.23
CA SER A 119 -1.99 -0.89 4.15
C SER A 119 -2.32 -1.88 3.01
N TYR A 120 -1.37 -2.73 2.61
CA TYR A 120 -1.53 -3.73 1.56
C TYR A 120 -2.74 -4.68 1.73
N ALA A 121 -3.20 -4.91 2.97
CA ALA A 121 -4.40 -5.73 3.19
C ALA A 121 -5.66 -5.17 2.52
N THR A 122 -5.68 -3.86 2.25
CA THR A 122 -6.75 -3.22 1.47
C THR A 122 -6.81 -3.76 0.05
N GLN A 123 -5.68 -3.92 -0.64
CA GLN A 123 -5.64 -4.51 -1.99
C GLN A 123 -6.08 -5.98 -1.98
N VAL A 124 -5.67 -6.73 -0.96
CA VAL A 124 -6.11 -8.11 -0.75
C VAL A 124 -7.62 -8.20 -0.52
N PHE A 125 -8.20 -7.26 0.22
CA PHE A 125 -9.63 -7.24 0.50
C PHE A 125 -10.46 -6.75 -0.70
N LEU A 126 -9.99 -5.75 -1.46
CA LEU A 126 -10.64 -5.35 -2.72
C LEU A 126 -10.73 -6.53 -3.69
N HIS A 127 -9.64 -7.29 -3.82
CA HIS A 127 -9.65 -8.52 -4.59
C HIS A 127 -10.65 -9.55 -4.05
N PHE A 128 -10.71 -9.73 -2.73
CA PHE A 128 -11.64 -10.66 -2.09
C PHE A 128 -13.11 -10.31 -2.37
N LEU A 129 -13.47 -9.01 -2.36
CA LEU A 129 -14.84 -8.56 -2.62
C LEU A 129 -15.33 -9.01 -4.00
N LYS A 130 -14.48 -8.93 -5.03
CA LYS A 130 -14.81 -9.45 -6.37
C LYS A 130 -14.70 -10.96 -6.45
N TRP A 131 -13.65 -11.53 -5.88
CA TRP A 131 -13.44 -12.97 -5.87
C TRP A 131 -14.65 -13.68 -5.28
N VAL A 132 -15.22 -13.21 -4.17
CA VAL A 132 -16.32 -13.89 -3.49
C VAL A 132 -17.62 -13.84 -4.30
N GLU A 133 -17.87 -12.77 -5.05
CA GLU A 133 -19.06 -12.61 -5.90
C GLU A 133 -18.95 -13.43 -7.19
N SER A 134 -17.75 -13.53 -7.76
CA SER A 134 -17.51 -14.12 -9.08
C SER A 134 -17.81 -15.62 -9.16
N ASP A 135 -18.38 -16.05 -10.29
CA ASP A 135 -18.54 -17.45 -10.66
C ASP A 135 -17.21 -18.17 -10.89
N ASN A 136 -16.17 -17.41 -11.25
CA ASN A 136 -14.80 -17.92 -11.42
C ASN A 136 -14.01 -17.94 -10.10
N GLY A 137 -14.57 -17.38 -9.02
CA GLY A 137 -13.96 -17.31 -7.71
C GLY A 137 -14.73 -18.10 -6.65
N GLY A 138 -15.22 -17.37 -5.65
CA GLY A 138 -15.85 -17.89 -4.45
C GLY A 138 -17.32 -18.27 -4.61
N LYS A 139 -17.97 -17.97 -5.74
CA LYS A 139 -19.34 -18.39 -6.07
C LYS A 139 -20.36 -18.06 -4.97
N GLY A 140 -20.17 -16.92 -4.31
CA GLY A 140 -21.07 -16.40 -3.28
C GLY A 140 -22.29 -15.68 -3.88
N GLY A 141 -22.19 -15.22 -5.12
CA GLY A 141 -23.17 -14.34 -5.76
C GLY A 141 -23.07 -12.90 -5.27
N ASP A 142 -23.75 -11.99 -5.97
CA ASP A 142 -23.70 -10.53 -5.73
C ASP A 142 -24.31 -10.09 -4.39
N GLN A 143 -25.09 -10.97 -3.75
CA GLN A 143 -25.66 -10.74 -2.42
C GLN A 143 -24.77 -11.22 -1.27
N TRP A 144 -23.62 -11.87 -1.55
CA TRP A 144 -22.79 -12.41 -0.48
C TRP A 144 -22.27 -11.32 0.44
N VAL A 145 -21.76 -10.21 -0.12
CA VAL A 145 -21.22 -9.11 0.68
C VAL A 145 -22.33 -8.45 1.48
N GLU A 146 -23.45 -8.13 0.83
CA GLU A 146 -24.65 -7.59 1.51
C GLU A 146 -25.05 -8.46 2.69
N ASN A 147 -25.04 -9.78 2.55
CA ASN A 147 -25.50 -10.65 3.63
C ASN A 147 -24.47 -10.87 4.74
N ASN A 148 -23.18 -10.62 4.53
CA ASN A 148 -22.14 -11.06 5.46
C ASN A 148 -21.29 -9.94 6.04
N VAL A 149 -21.11 -8.82 5.35
CA VAL A 149 -20.20 -7.73 5.77
C VAL A 149 -21.02 -6.49 6.15
N GLU A 150 -20.86 -6.02 7.37
CA GLU A 150 -21.52 -4.81 7.90
C GLU A 150 -20.71 -3.56 7.57
N ALA A 151 -19.41 -3.62 7.83
CA ALA A 151 -18.51 -2.50 7.72
C ALA A 151 -17.14 -2.95 7.20
N PHE A 152 -16.54 -2.13 6.36
CA PHE A 152 -15.18 -2.23 5.90
C PHE A 152 -14.41 -0.99 6.35
N VAL A 153 -13.46 -1.16 7.27
CA VAL A 153 -12.56 -0.10 7.72
C VAL A 153 -11.21 -0.28 7.04
N ASN A 154 -10.95 0.60 6.07
CA ASN A 154 -9.70 0.70 5.33
C ASN A 154 -8.75 1.66 6.07
N ILE A 155 -7.72 1.14 6.75
CA ILE A 155 -6.71 1.97 7.42
C ILE A 155 -5.49 2.11 6.52
N ALA A 156 -5.17 3.34 6.10
CA ALA A 156 -3.98 3.68 5.32
C ALA A 156 -3.78 2.81 4.05
N GLY A 157 -4.88 2.36 3.43
CA GLY A 157 -4.80 1.49 2.26
C GLY A 157 -4.37 2.25 1.01
N PRO A 158 -3.35 1.78 0.26
CA PRO A 158 -2.93 2.39 -0.99
C PRO A 158 -3.87 1.98 -2.12
N THR A 159 -5.07 2.58 -2.17
CA THR A 159 -6.14 2.18 -3.11
C THR A 159 -5.71 2.30 -4.57
N LEU A 160 -4.78 3.21 -4.88
CA LEU A 160 -4.22 3.39 -6.22
C LEU A 160 -2.73 2.98 -6.32
N GLY A 161 -2.23 2.19 -5.38
CA GLY A 161 -0.82 1.77 -5.34
C GLY A 161 0.12 2.81 -4.73
N VAL A 162 1.43 2.55 -4.76
CA VAL A 162 2.48 3.41 -4.17
C VAL A 162 3.71 3.46 -5.05
N VAL A 163 4.28 4.65 -5.20
CA VAL A 163 5.51 4.86 -5.98
C VAL A 163 6.74 4.19 -5.37
N LYS A 164 6.73 3.93 -4.05
CA LYS A 164 7.79 3.22 -3.32
C LYS A 164 8.04 1.79 -3.79
N THR A 165 7.07 1.19 -4.47
CA THR A 165 7.26 -0.12 -5.12
C THR A 165 8.21 -0.01 -6.32
N ILE A 166 8.25 1.13 -7.00
CA ILE A 166 9.14 1.41 -8.11
C ILE A 166 10.59 1.36 -7.64
N SER A 167 10.95 2.11 -6.59
CA SER A 167 12.32 2.12 -6.08
C SER A 167 12.77 0.76 -5.56
N ALA A 168 11.88 0.03 -4.89
CA ALA A 168 12.13 -1.34 -4.45
C ALA A 168 12.43 -2.28 -5.63
N LEU A 169 11.66 -2.19 -6.73
CA LEU A 169 11.85 -3.04 -7.92
C LEU A 169 13.03 -2.60 -8.81
N MET A 170 13.36 -1.31 -8.82
CA MET A 170 14.48 -0.72 -9.57
C MET A 170 15.83 -1.07 -8.93
N SER A 171 15.93 -0.86 -7.61
CA SER A 171 17.21 -0.77 -6.89
C SER A 171 17.20 -1.42 -5.51
N GLY A 172 16.06 -1.94 -5.03
CA GLY A 172 15.96 -2.49 -3.68
C GLY A 172 16.18 -1.45 -2.57
N GLU A 173 16.17 -0.17 -2.93
CA GLU A 173 16.32 0.96 -2.02
C GLU A 173 14.95 1.35 -1.45
N MET A 174 14.89 1.49 -0.13
CA MET A 174 13.73 1.98 0.61
C MET A 174 14.28 2.92 1.67
N LYS A 175 14.14 4.24 1.49
CA LYS A 175 14.82 5.23 2.33
C LYS A 175 14.16 5.41 3.70
N ASP A 176 12.98 4.84 3.92
CA ASP A 176 12.29 4.99 5.19
C ASP A 176 12.85 4.11 6.29
N THR A 177 13.53 4.78 7.22
CA THR A 177 14.30 4.18 8.30
C THR A 177 13.61 4.19 9.65
N ALA A 178 12.43 4.80 9.75
CA ALA A 178 11.63 4.87 10.97
C ALA A 178 10.48 3.84 11.03
N GLU A 179 9.82 3.55 9.91
CA GLU A 179 8.53 2.82 9.87
C GLU A 179 8.58 1.35 10.33
N LEU A 180 9.76 0.72 10.27
CA LEU A 180 9.99 -0.65 10.74
C LEU A 180 11.01 -0.69 11.89
N GLY A 181 11.10 0.37 12.71
CA GLY A 181 12.01 0.42 13.86
C GLY A 181 13.49 0.28 13.48
N GLY A 182 13.91 0.80 12.32
CA GLY A 182 15.28 0.69 11.82
C GLY A 182 15.58 -0.56 10.98
N LEU A 183 14.62 -1.46 10.74
CA LEU A 183 14.84 -2.69 9.97
C LEU A 183 15.36 -2.45 8.54
N SER A 184 14.96 -1.36 7.88
CA SER A 184 15.48 -0.98 6.56
C SER A 184 16.96 -0.59 6.58
N LYS A 185 17.43 0.10 7.64
CA LYS A 185 18.88 0.33 7.88
C LYS A 185 19.61 -0.99 8.07
N PHE A 186 19.01 -1.94 8.80
CA PHE A 186 19.58 -3.27 8.97
C PHE A 186 19.66 -4.04 7.65
N LEU A 187 18.61 -3.99 6.81
CA LEU A 187 18.64 -4.63 5.49
C LEU A 187 19.74 -4.04 4.60
N GLY A 188 19.91 -2.72 4.58
CA GLY A 188 20.99 -2.06 3.85
C GLY A 188 22.39 -2.40 4.37
N TYR A 189 22.53 -2.66 5.67
CA TYR A 189 23.80 -3.09 6.28
C TYR A 189 24.16 -4.53 5.91
N PHE A 190 23.18 -5.43 5.84
CA PHE A 190 23.44 -6.87 5.64
C PHE A 190 23.31 -7.34 4.18
N PHE A 191 22.63 -6.59 3.31
CA PHE A 191 22.35 -7.02 1.94
C PHE A 191 22.70 -5.92 0.92
N SER A 192 23.41 -6.33 -0.14
CA SER A 192 23.74 -5.44 -1.25
C SER A 192 22.48 -4.92 -1.97
N VAL A 193 22.65 -3.86 -2.76
CA VAL A 193 21.61 -3.31 -3.65
C VAL A 193 21.03 -4.42 -4.53
N SER A 194 21.87 -5.23 -5.18
CA SER A 194 21.42 -6.35 -6.02
C SER A 194 20.67 -7.43 -5.24
N ALA A 195 21.10 -7.79 -4.04
CA ALA A 195 20.40 -8.79 -3.22
C ALA A 195 19.00 -8.30 -2.81
N ARG A 196 18.88 -7.02 -2.41
CA ARG A 196 17.59 -6.39 -2.08
C ARG A 196 16.69 -6.26 -3.30
N THR A 197 17.25 -5.87 -4.44
CA THR A 197 16.53 -5.78 -5.72
C THR A 197 15.99 -7.16 -6.13
N GLN A 198 16.82 -8.19 -6.04
CA GLN A 198 16.43 -9.56 -6.37
C GLN A 198 15.32 -10.07 -5.45
N LEU A 199 15.38 -9.73 -4.16
CA LEU A 199 14.35 -10.05 -3.18
C LEU A 199 13.02 -9.34 -3.52
N ALA A 200 13.05 -8.03 -3.72
CA ALA A 200 11.88 -7.22 -4.07
C ALA A 200 11.23 -7.71 -5.38
N ARG A 201 12.03 -8.00 -6.41
CA ARG A 201 11.53 -8.55 -7.67
C ARG A 201 10.95 -9.96 -7.53
N SER A 202 11.32 -10.73 -6.50
CA SER A 202 10.69 -12.02 -6.24
C SER A 202 9.30 -11.90 -5.60
N TRP A 203 9.03 -10.81 -4.87
CA TRP A 203 7.77 -10.61 -4.17
C TRP A 203 6.71 -10.00 -5.09
N SER A 204 5.80 -10.85 -5.58
CA SER A 204 4.70 -10.44 -6.46
C SER A 204 3.79 -9.35 -5.88
N SER A 205 3.66 -9.31 -4.55
CA SER A 205 2.96 -8.24 -3.83
C SER A 205 3.48 -6.84 -4.14
N VAL A 206 4.80 -6.67 -4.24
CA VAL A 206 5.43 -5.37 -4.55
C VAL A 206 4.98 -4.90 -5.93
N PHE A 207 4.95 -5.81 -6.90
CA PHE A 207 4.44 -5.49 -8.25
C PHE A 207 2.95 -5.15 -8.25
N SER A 208 2.14 -5.83 -7.43
CA SER A 208 0.68 -5.57 -7.36
C SER A 208 0.30 -4.20 -6.76
N MET A 209 1.26 -3.50 -6.15
CA MET A 209 1.06 -2.16 -5.58
C MET A 209 1.65 -1.04 -6.46
N LEU A 210 1.97 -1.33 -7.73
CA LEU A 210 2.35 -0.29 -8.68
C LEU A 210 1.24 0.76 -8.84
N PRO A 211 1.57 2.01 -9.18
CA PRO A 211 0.59 3.07 -9.45
C PRO A 211 -0.52 2.65 -10.42
N ILE A 212 -1.77 2.86 -10.00
CA ILE A 212 -3.00 2.53 -10.73
C ILE A 212 -3.64 3.81 -11.28
N GLY A 213 -4.11 3.76 -12.53
CA GLY A 213 -4.78 4.85 -13.23
C GLY A 213 -3.88 5.68 -14.15
N GLY A 214 -2.60 5.29 -14.27
CA GLY A 214 -1.63 5.90 -15.19
C GLY A 214 -1.53 7.41 -15.06
N ASP A 215 -1.22 8.07 -16.18
CA ASP A 215 -0.95 9.51 -16.24
C ASP A 215 -2.16 10.38 -15.89
N ARG A 216 -3.37 9.83 -16.03
CA ARG A 216 -4.60 10.53 -15.65
C ARG A 216 -4.67 10.79 -14.14
N ILE A 217 -4.23 9.83 -13.34
CA ILE A 217 -4.23 9.92 -11.87
C ILE A 217 -2.93 10.52 -11.37
N TRP A 218 -1.81 10.01 -11.88
CA TRP A 218 -0.49 10.29 -11.34
C TRP A 218 0.23 11.43 -12.05
N GLY A 219 -0.33 11.98 -13.13
CA GLY A 219 0.24 13.08 -13.89
C GLY A 219 1.18 12.66 -15.01
N THR A 220 1.53 13.62 -15.84
CA THR A 220 2.47 13.52 -16.95
C THR A 220 3.81 14.16 -16.57
N ALA A 221 4.76 14.14 -17.52
CA ALA A 221 6.03 14.83 -17.36
C ALA A 221 5.90 16.32 -17.03
N ASP A 222 4.81 16.97 -17.46
CA ASP A 222 4.62 18.42 -17.38
C ASP A 222 3.74 18.86 -16.20
N SER A 223 2.82 18.01 -15.74
CA SER A 223 1.91 18.37 -14.64
C SER A 223 1.30 17.14 -13.95
N ALA A 224 0.98 17.28 -12.67
CA ALA A 224 0.22 16.30 -11.92
C ALA A 224 -0.88 16.95 -11.08
N PRO A 225 -2.01 16.25 -10.83
CA PRO A 225 -3.09 16.75 -9.99
C PRO A 225 -2.64 17.14 -8.58
N ASP A 226 -1.61 16.47 -8.06
CA ASP A 226 -1.06 16.65 -6.72
C ASP A 226 0.21 17.52 -6.65
N ASP A 227 0.59 18.21 -7.74
CA ASP A 227 1.65 19.23 -7.69
C ASP A 227 1.35 20.33 -6.65
N VAL A 228 0.07 20.62 -6.44
CA VAL A 228 -0.40 21.60 -5.44
C VAL A 228 -0.34 21.09 -4.01
N ALA A 229 -0.23 19.77 -3.81
CA ALA A 229 -0.17 19.12 -2.51
C ALA A 229 1.26 18.70 -2.16
N ALA A 230 2.27 19.39 -2.72
CA ALA A 230 3.66 19.15 -2.38
C ALA A 230 3.92 19.43 -0.88
N ALA A 231 4.69 18.54 -0.26
CA ALA A 231 5.03 18.63 1.16
C ALA A 231 6.54 18.74 1.34
N SER A 232 6.96 19.56 2.30
CA SER A 232 8.36 19.79 2.60
C SER A 232 8.95 18.66 3.43
N PRO A 233 10.06 18.00 3.01
CA PRO A 233 10.75 17.01 3.82
C PRO A 233 11.47 17.62 5.03
N LEU A 234 11.42 18.95 5.21
CA LEU A 234 11.99 19.67 6.35
C LEU A 234 11.00 19.80 7.51
N TRP A 235 9.70 19.66 7.25
CA TRP A 235 8.65 19.97 8.21
C TRP A 235 7.56 18.90 8.20
N THR A 236 6.88 18.71 9.33
CA THR A 236 5.72 17.82 9.45
C THR A 236 4.52 18.56 10.05
N GLY A 237 3.31 18.03 9.85
CA GLY A 237 2.12 18.50 10.55
C GLY A 237 1.52 19.80 9.99
N LYS A 238 1.55 20.90 10.76
CA LYS A 238 0.92 22.18 10.37
C LYS A 238 1.69 22.98 9.31
N ASN A 239 2.99 22.72 9.21
CA ASN A 239 3.90 23.49 8.36
C ASN A 239 4.46 22.64 7.20
N SER A 240 3.87 21.48 6.92
CA SER A 240 4.37 20.58 5.89
C SER A 240 4.05 21.05 4.47
N THR A 241 3.02 21.88 4.27
CA THR A 241 2.63 22.33 2.92
C THR A 241 3.57 23.41 2.39
N VAL A 242 3.93 23.30 1.12
CA VAL A 242 4.76 24.30 0.42
C VAL A 242 3.91 25.45 -0.12
N ASP A 243 4.54 26.59 -0.40
CA ASP A 243 3.87 27.77 -0.96
C ASP A 243 3.29 27.46 -2.36
N PRO A 244 1.96 27.46 -2.55
CA PRO A 244 1.35 27.13 -3.84
C PRO A 244 1.76 28.08 -4.97
N THR A 245 2.13 29.32 -4.65
CA THR A 245 2.54 30.31 -5.67
C THR A 245 3.87 29.97 -6.32
N LYS A 246 4.70 29.15 -5.67
CA LYS A 246 6.02 28.73 -6.14
C LYS A 246 6.02 27.38 -6.86
N VAL A 247 4.90 26.64 -6.80
CA VAL A 247 4.78 25.31 -7.42
C VAL A 247 5.06 25.37 -8.91
N LYS A 248 4.54 26.39 -9.62
CA LYS A 248 4.77 26.53 -11.07
C LYS A 248 6.26 26.71 -11.40
N GLU A 249 6.95 27.58 -10.65
CA GLU A 249 8.38 27.84 -10.83
C GLU A 249 9.24 26.61 -10.48
N HIS A 250 8.78 25.79 -9.52
CA HIS A 250 9.41 24.51 -9.19
C HIS A 250 9.22 23.49 -10.33
N VAL A 251 7.98 23.28 -10.79
CA VAL A 251 7.66 22.33 -11.87
C VAL A 251 8.42 22.66 -13.15
N GLU A 252 8.51 23.95 -13.51
CA GLU A 252 9.29 24.41 -14.67
C GLU A 252 10.78 24.10 -14.56
N ARG A 253 11.36 24.10 -13.35
CA ARG A 253 12.80 23.89 -13.13
C ARG A 253 13.17 22.42 -12.89
N PHE A 254 12.36 21.69 -12.12
CA PHE A 254 12.69 20.37 -11.59
C PHE A 254 11.69 19.28 -11.98
N GLY A 255 10.64 19.63 -12.72
CA GLY A 255 9.64 18.70 -13.25
C GLY A 255 8.50 18.42 -12.27
N SER A 256 7.38 17.95 -12.84
CA SER A 256 6.14 17.64 -12.12
C SER A 256 6.24 16.36 -11.29
N ASN A 257 5.35 16.20 -10.30
CA ASN A 257 5.16 14.95 -9.57
C ASN A 257 4.81 13.76 -10.49
N GLY A 258 4.31 14.01 -11.71
CA GLY A 258 4.05 12.97 -12.70
C GLY A 258 5.30 12.29 -13.25
N GLN A 259 6.48 12.89 -13.07
CA GLN A 259 7.76 12.23 -13.31
C GLN A 259 8.11 11.34 -12.11
N VAL A 260 7.62 10.09 -12.12
CA VAL A 260 7.85 9.13 -11.01
C VAL A 260 9.30 8.62 -11.00
N VAL A 261 9.96 8.54 -12.16
CA VAL A 261 11.41 8.28 -12.25
C VAL A 261 12.04 9.28 -13.22
N ARG A 262 13.09 9.95 -12.76
CA ARG A 262 13.93 10.86 -13.55
C ARG A 262 15.34 10.32 -13.61
N PHE A 263 15.91 10.24 -14.80
CA PHE A 263 17.31 9.83 -14.97
C PHE A 263 18.20 11.06 -15.15
N VAL A 264 19.32 11.12 -14.42
CA VAL A 264 20.34 12.15 -14.66
C VAL A 264 21.11 11.86 -15.96
N ASN A 265 21.74 12.89 -16.53
CA ASN A 265 22.55 12.79 -17.76
C ASN A 265 21.80 12.30 -19.01
N ASN A 266 20.46 12.31 -19.00
CA ASN A 266 19.61 11.86 -20.11
C ASN A 266 19.93 10.44 -20.59
N THR A 267 20.35 9.55 -19.68
CA THR A 267 20.57 8.13 -20.01
C THR A 267 19.27 7.43 -20.43
N HIS A 268 18.13 7.98 -20.03
CA HIS A 268 16.80 7.51 -20.37
C HIS A 268 15.80 8.68 -20.32
N GLU A 269 14.68 8.56 -21.01
CA GLU A 269 13.54 9.48 -20.86
C GLU A 269 12.93 9.39 -19.45
N ASN A 270 12.36 10.51 -18.97
CA ASN A 270 11.62 10.54 -17.71
C ASN A 270 10.40 9.62 -17.82
N ILE A 271 10.12 8.91 -16.74
CA ILE A 271 9.07 7.89 -16.70
C ILE A 271 7.90 8.42 -15.90
N THR A 272 6.71 8.29 -16.48
CA THR A 272 5.42 8.52 -15.82
C THR A 272 4.86 7.20 -15.29
N ALA A 273 3.80 7.26 -14.48
CA ALA A 273 3.14 6.06 -13.98
C ALA A 273 2.66 5.13 -15.11
N GLY A 274 2.26 5.67 -16.26
CA GLY A 274 1.87 4.89 -17.44
C GLY A 274 3.00 4.03 -18.03
N ASP A 275 4.25 4.48 -17.93
CA ASP A 275 5.40 3.82 -18.56
C ASP A 275 6.22 2.93 -17.62
N VAL A 276 5.96 2.97 -16.30
CA VAL A 276 6.73 2.21 -15.29
C VAL A 276 6.77 0.71 -15.57
N GLN A 277 5.65 0.09 -15.93
CA GLN A 277 5.62 -1.37 -16.16
C GLN A 277 6.53 -1.77 -17.32
N LYS A 278 6.60 -0.95 -18.36
CA LYS A 278 7.46 -1.17 -19.51
C LYS A 278 8.94 -1.07 -19.12
N LEU A 279 9.32 -0.03 -18.38
CA LEU A 279 10.68 0.11 -17.84
C LEU A 279 11.06 -1.12 -16.99
N LEU A 280 10.17 -1.55 -16.10
CA LEU A 280 10.44 -2.71 -15.23
C LEU A 280 10.62 -4.01 -16.02
N ALA A 281 9.81 -4.24 -17.05
CA ALA A 281 9.95 -5.40 -17.94
C ALA A 281 11.26 -5.35 -18.75
N GLU A 282 11.71 -4.16 -19.14
CA GLU A 282 13.00 -3.96 -19.81
C GLU A 282 14.18 -4.24 -18.87
N LEU A 283 14.10 -3.85 -17.61
CA LEU A 283 15.13 -4.15 -16.60
C LEU A 283 15.19 -5.63 -16.28
N ASP A 284 14.03 -6.28 -16.18
CA ASP A 284 13.93 -7.68 -15.83
C ASP A 284 12.74 -8.35 -16.53
N PRO A 285 12.99 -9.18 -17.56
CA PRO A 285 11.93 -9.85 -18.32
C PRO A 285 11.00 -10.71 -17.44
N TYR A 286 11.44 -11.07 -16.23
CA TYR A 286 10.59 -11.77 -15.29
C TYR A 286 9.37 -10.94 -14.86
N LEU A 287 9.52 -9.63 -14.71
CA LEU A 287 8.44 -8.74 -14.26
C LEU A 287 7.31 -8.64 -15.29
N GLU A 288 7.58 -8.98 -16.55
CA GLU A 288 6.56 -9.12 -17.59
C GLU A 288 5.52 -10.21 -17.26
N THR A 289 5.93 -11.28 -16.55
CA THR A 289 4.99 -12.34 -16.14
C THR A 289 3.91 -11.78 -15.21
N PHE A 290 4.28 -10.88 -14.30
CA PHE A 290 3.35 -10.21 -13.41
C PHE A 290 2.48 -9.17 -14.12
N ARG A 291 3.02 -8.52 -15.16
CA ARG A 291 2.29 -7.57 -16.01
C ARG A 291 1.02 -8.17 -16.61
N SER A 292 1.04 -9.46 -16.95
CA SER A 292 -0.13 -10.17 -17.48
C SER A 292 -1.25 -10.38 -16.45
N SER A 293 -0.92 -10.30 -15.16
CA SER A 293 -1.80 -10.61 -14.03
C SER A 293 -2.24 -9.38 -13.23
N LEU A 294 -1.91 -8.18 -13.69
CA LEU A 294 -2.25 -6.90 -13.06
C LEU A 294 -2.70 -5.91 -14.14
N SER A 295 -3.83 -5.25 -13.91
CA SER A 295 -4.24 -4.07 -14.66
C SER A 295 -4.10 -2.82 -13.81
N THR A 296 -3.67 -1.73 -14.44
CA THR A 296 -3.56 -0.38 -13.85
C THR A 296 -4.35 0.65 -14.66
N GLY A 297 -5.29 0.18 -15.48
CA GLY A 297 -6.10 1.03 -16.36
C GLY A 297 -7.25 1.73 -15.64
N ILE A 298 -8.13 2.33 -16.43
CA ILE A 298 -9.38 2.96 -15.99
C ILE A 298 -10.46 2.45 -16.92
N ALA A 299 -11.46 1.77 -16.37
CA ALA A 299 -12.59 1.27 -17.15
C ALA A 299 -13.47 2.43 -17.62
N GLU A 300 -13.93 2.39 -18.87
CA GLU A 300 -15.04 3.23 -19.32
C GLU A 300 -16.34 2.80 -18.64
N ASP A 301 -16.59 1.48 -18.58
CA ASP A 301 -17.71 0.88 -17.85
C ASP A 301 -17.23 -0.36 -17.06
N PRO A 302 -16.99 -0.24 -15.74
CA PRO A 302 -16.53 -1.35 -14.90
C PRO A 302 -17.61 -2.42 -14.64
N SER A 303 -18.83 -2.26 -15.16
CA SER A 303 -19.90 -3.26 -15.04
C SER A 303 -19.84 -4.35 -16.10
N LEU A 304 -19.01 -4.16 -17.14
CA LEU A 304 -18.88 -5.12 -18.23
C LEU A 304 -18.31 -6.46 -17.74
N PRO A 305 -18.79 -7.60 -18.30
CA PRO A 305 -18.32 -8.94 -17.90
C PRO A 305 -16.82 -9.17 -18.07
N GLU A 306 -16.15 -8.40 -18.92
CA GLU A 306 -14.71 -8.50 -19.11
C GLU A 306 -13.91 -8.19 -17.83
N TYR A 307 -14.45 -7.35 -16.94
CA TYR A 307 -13.82 -6.97 -15.68
C TYR A 307 -14.00 -8.04 -14.58
N ASP A 308 -14.77 -9.11 -14.83
CA ASP A 308 -14.85 -10.28 -13.93
C ASP A 308 -13.64 -11.22 -14.08
N GLN A 309 -12.45 -10.65 -13.96
CA GLN A 309 -11.18 -11.38 -14.01
C GLN A 309 -10.23 -10.89 -12.91
N SER A 310 -9.52 -11.85 -12.33
CA SER A 310 -8.56 -11.65 -11.23
C SER A 310 -7.59 -10.47 -11.40
N LYS A 311 -7.15 -10.16 -12.62
CA LYS A 311 -6.19 -9.08 -12.91
C LYS A 311 -6.76 -7.66 -12.70
N TYR A 312 -8.09 -7.52 -12.67
CA TYR A 312 -8.78 -6.24 -12.48
C TYR A 312 -9.26 -6.03 -11.04
N TRP A 313 -9.41 -7.11 -10.25
CA TRP A 313 -10.10 -7.08 -8.97
C TRP A 313 -9.38 -6.29 -7.86
N THR A 314 -8.10 -5.99 -8.03
CA THR A 314 -7.34 -5.07 -7.16
C THR A 314 -7.51 -3.61 -7.55
N ASN A 315 -7.88 -3.32 -8.81
CA ASN A 315 -7.98 -1.97 -9.32
C ASN A 315 -9.37 -1.37 -9.07
N PRO A 316 -9.54 -0.39 -8.16
CA PRO A 316 -10.85 0.20 -7.87
C PRO A 316 -11.40 1.07 -9.02
N LEU A 317 -10.60 1.35 -10.05
CA LEU A 317 -10.99 2.06 -11.28
C LEU A 317 -11.45 1.12 -12.40
N GLU A 318 -11.43 -0.19 -12.16
CA GLU A 318 -11.91 -1.24 -13.06
C GLU A 318 -12.82 -2.25 -12.36
N ALA A 319 -12.77 -2.33 -11.02
CA ALA A 319 -13.62 -3.16 -10.19
C ALA A 319 -14.48 -2.29 -9.26
N ALA A 320 -15.76 -2.15 -9.59
CA ALA A 320 -16.71 -1.39 -8.77
C ALA A 320 -16.98 -2.04 -7.39
N LEU A 321 -17.39 -1.24 -6.41
CA LEU A 321 -17.89 -1.72 -5.12
C LEU A 321 -19.08 -2.69 -5.30
N PRO A 322 -19.28 -3.62 -4.34
CA PRO A 322 -20.35 -4.61 -4.38
C PRO A 322 -21.73 -3.95 -4.34
N LYS A 323 -22.76 -4.66 -4.81
CA LYS A 323 -24.16 -4.23 -4.73
C LYS A 323 -24.74 -4.48 -3.32
N ALA A 324 -24.15 -3.82 -2.32
CA ALA A 324 -24.42 -4.02 -0.91
C ALA A 324 -24.85 -2.70 -0.22
N PRO A 325 -26.12 -2.27 -0.33
CA PRO A 325 -26.55 -0.97 0.18
C PRO A 325 -26.46 -0.82 1.71
N SER A 326 -26.35 -1.91 2.46
CA SER A 326 -26.17 -1.83 3.93
C SER A 326 -24.71 -1.70 4.37
N LEU A 327 -23.76 -2.01 3.47
CA LEU A 327 -22.34 -1.94 3.73
C LEU A 327 -21.93 -0.49 4.00
N LYS A 328 -21.03 -0.32 4.98
CA LYS A 328 -20.40 0.96 5.30
C LYS A 328 -18.90 0.86 5.05
N VAL A 329 -18.34 1.77 4.27
CA VAL A 329 -16.91 1.84 3.98
C VAL A 329 -16.33 3.07 4.66
N PHE A 330 -15.34 2.84 5.51
CA PHE A 330 -14.63 3.88 6.25
C PHE A 330 -13.18 3.93 5.76
N CYS A 331 -12.79 5.03 5.12
CA CYS A 331 -11.41 5.25 4.68
C CYS A 331 -10.69 6.13 5.70
N PHE A 332 -9.85 5.49 6.50
CA PHE A 332 -9.12 6.09 7.62
C PHE A 332 -7.65 6.22 7.24
N TYR A 333 -7.10 7.43 7.17
CA TYR A 333 -5.70 7.58 6.77
C TYR A 333 -5.03 8.84 7.34
N GLY A 334 -3.69 8.77 7.39
CA GLY A 334 -2.85 9.86 7.85
C GLY A 334 -2.66 10.93 6.78
N VAL A 335 -2.54 12.19 7.21
CA VAL A 335 -2.23 13.33 6.33
C VAL A 335 -1.24 14.28 7.01
N GLY A 336 -0.57 15.12 6.22
CA GLY A 336 0.38 16.11 6.73
C GLY A 336 1.78 15.57 6.99
N LYS A 337 2.11 14.37 6.49
CA LYS A 337 3.46 13.81 6.53
C LYS A 337 4.04 13.74 5.10
N PRO A 338 5.22 14.32 4.84
CA PRO A 338 5.88 14.20 3.55
C PRO A 338 6.10 12.74 3.17
N VAL A 339 5.80 12.41 1.91
CA VAL A 339 5.95 11.05 1.36
C VAL A 339 6.64 11.11 0.01
N GLU A 340 7.43 10.08 -0.30
CA GLU A 340 8.10 9.93 -1.58
C GLU A 340 7.07 9.90 -2.72
N ARG A 341 7.28 10.75 -3.73
CA ARG A 341 6.38 10.91 -4.89
C ARG A 341 7.06 10.67 -6.24
N GLY A 342 8.39 10.81 -6.29
CA GLY A 342 9.21 10.52 -7.46
C GLY A 342 10.69 10.45 -7.11
N TYR A 343 11.48 9.81 -7.97
CA TYR A 343 12.86 9.44 -7.69
C TYR A 343 13.80 9.92 -8.79
N THR A 344 14.96 10.46 -8.40
CA THR A 344 16.07 10.76 -9.30
C THR A 344 17.08 9.62 -9.27
N TYR A 345 17.41 9.08 -10.43
CA TYR A 345 18.30 7.93 -10.61
C TYR A 345 19.53 8.30 -11.43
N GLY A 346 20.66 7.71 -11.06
CA GLY A 346 21.90 7.70 -11.82
C GLY A 346 22.36 6.29 -12.13
N GLU A 347 23.40 6.16 -12.96
CA GLU A 347 24.04 4.88 -13.22
C GLU A 347 24.64 4.32 -11.92
N ASN A 348 24.40 3.04 -11.66
CA ASN A 348 25.09 2.31 -10.59
C ASN A 348 26.48 1.89 -11.10
N PRO A 349 27.61 2.39 -10.57
CA PRO A 349 28.93 2.04 -11.06
C PRO A 349 29.18 0.52 -10.97
N PRO A 350 29.72 -0.14 -12.02
CA PRO A 350 30.01 -1.58 -11.97
C PRO A 350 30.97 -2.00 -10.85
N THR A 351 31.75 -1.07 -10.32
CA THR A 351 32.68 -1.29 -9.20
C THR A 351 31.97 -1.47 -7.86
N GLU A 352 30.73 -1.01 -7.71
CA GLU A 352 29.98 -1.08 -6.46
C GLU A 352 29.13 -2.35 -6.36
N ASP A 353 28.44 -2.72 -7.46
CA ASP A 353 27.62 -3.93 -7.52
C ASP A 353 27.48 -4.43 -8.96
N ASN A 354 28.08 -5.58 -9.28
CA ASN A 354 28.12 -6.15 -10.64
C ASN A 354 27.38 -7.49 -10.77
N VAL A 355 26.35 -7.73 -9.94
CA VAL A 355 25.55 -8.95 -10.08
C VAL A 355 24.79 -8.93 -11.40
N ILE A 356 25.05 -9.93 -12.25
CA ILE A 356 24.39 -10.13 -13.54
C ILE A 356 23.46 -11.34 -13.44
N VAL A 357 22.22 -11.18 -13.87
CA VAL A 357 21.23 -12.25 -13.99
C VAL A 357 20.65 -12.20 -15.39
N ASN A 358 20.69 -13.34 -16.09
CA ASN A 358 20.22 -13.47 -17.48
C ASN A 358 20.85 -12.43 -18.44
N GLY A 359 22.14 -12.13 -18.25
CA GLY A 359 22.87 -11.18 -19.11
C GLY A 359 22.59 -9.70 -18.85
N LYS A 360 21.76 -9.36 -17.86
CA LYS A 360 21.48 -7.98 -17.43
C LYS A 360 21.98 -7.73 -16.01
N ARG A 361 22.45 -6.52 -15.73
CA ARG A 361 22.76 -6.12 -14.34
C ARG A 361 21.48 -6.08 -13.52
N MET A 362 21.55 -6.59 -12.29
CA MET A 362 20.38 -6.67 -11.40
C MET A 362 19.85 -5.27 -11.04
N ALA A 363 20.74 -4.36 -10.63
CA ALA A 363 20.43 -2.97 -10.32
C ALA A 363 21.33 -2.04 -11.13
N PRO A 364 21.01 -1.74 -12.40
CA PRO A 364 21.84 -0.88 -13.25
C PRO A 364 21.77 0.60 -12.86
N TYR A 365 20.75 0.98 -12.09
CA TYR A 365 20.52 2.34 -11.62
C TYR A 365 20.29 2.36 -10.10
N VAL A 366 20.78 3.40 -9.45
CA VAL A 366 20.59 3.69 -8.00
C VAL A 366 20.20 5.15 -7.82
N PHE A 367 19.69 5.49 -6.65
CA PHE A 367 19.34 6.88 -6.34
C PHE A 367 20.53 7.82 -6.54
N ASN A 368 20.28 8.94 -7.21
CA ASN A 368 21.22 10.05 -7.25
C ASN A 368 20.83 11.02 -6.13
N THR A 369 21.66 11.09 -5.09
CA THR A 369 21.42 11.93 -3.90
C THR A 369 21.97 13.35 -4.04
N ASP A 370 22.59 13.69 -5.16
CA ASP A 370 23.26 15.00 -5.35
C ASP A 370 22.27 16.10 -5.80
N VAL A 371 21.01 15.74 -6.05
CA VAL A 371 19.98 16.66 -6.54
C VAL A 371 19.11 17.14 -5.38
N ASP A 372 19.19 18.43 -5.06
CA ASP A 372 18.34 19.10 -4.06
C ASP A 372 17.63 20.32 -4.67
N ASP A 373 16.36 20.50 -4.29
CA ASP A 373 15.59 21.73 -4.51
C ASP A 373 14.59 21.89 -3.37
N LEU A 374 15.10 22.24 -2.20
CA LEU A 374 14.27 22.40 -1.01
C LEU A 374 13.27 23.56 -1.22
N PRO A 375 12.01 23.40 -0.82
CA PRO A 375 11.47 22.31 0.00
C PRO A 375 10.88 21.12 -0.78
N TYR A 376 11.04 21.01 -2.10
CA TYR A 376 10.31 20.03 -2.92
C TYR A 376 11.08 18.73 -3.17
N VAL A 377 12.40 18.86 -3.35
CA VAL A 377 13.31 17.74 -3.61
C VAL A 377 14.40 17.71 -2.56
N LYS A 378 14.63 16.53 -1.97
CA LYS A 378 15.72 16.29 -1.03
C LYS A 378 16.41 14.95 -1.30
N ASP A 379 17.72 14.98 -1.45
CA ASP A 379 18.58 13.85 -1.82
C ASP A 379 18.02 13.08 -3.03
N GLY A 380 17.60 13.80 -4.07
CA GLY A 380 17.03 13.24 -5.30
C GLY A 380 15.59 12.76 -5.22
N LEU A 381 14.95 12.84 -4.06
CA LEU A 381 13.56 12.42 -3.85
C LEU A 381 12.62 13.61 -3.89
N ARG A 382 11.54 13.50 -4.68
CA ARG A 382 10.45 14.47 -4.69
C ARG A 382 9.38 14.04 -3.69
N TYR A 383 8.79 15.01 -2.97
CA TYR A 383 7.83 14.74 -1.91
C TYR A 383 6.45 15.34 -2.18
N SER A 384 5.41 14.60 -1.79
CA SER A 384 4.02 15.07 -1.72
C SER A 384 3.46 14.90 -0.30
N ASP A 385 2.23 15.35 -0.07
CA ASP A 385 1.49 15.03 1.15
C ASP A 385 1.04 13.55 1.19
N GLY A 386 0.92 13.02 2.39
CA GLY A 386 0.50 11.64 2.67
C GLY A 386 0.78 11.23 4.11
N ASP A 387 1.09 9.95 4.31
CA ASP A 387 1.32 9.34 5.62
C ASP A 387 2.78 8.86 5.86
N GLY A 388 3.71 9.25 4.98
CA GLY A 388 5.11 8.82 5.01
C GLY A 388 5.43 7.65 4.08
N THR A 389 4.45 6.81 3.72
CA THR A 389 4.63 5.73 2.74
C THR A 389 3.71 5.87 1.52
N VAL A 390 2.46 6.25 1.75
CA VAL A 390 1.42 6.31 0.72
C VAL A 390 1.09 7.78 0.40
N PRO A 391 1.21 8.20 -0.88
CA PRO A 391 0.73 9.50 -1.35
C PRO A 391 -0.75 9.72 -1.10
N LEU A 392 -1.12 10.96 -0.74
CA LEU A 392 -2.51 11.37 -0.48
C LEU A 392 -3.45 11.00 -1.62
N VAL A 393 -3.01 11.14 -2.87
CA VAL A 393 -3.78 10.73 -4.06
C VAL A 393 -4.19 9.26 -4.00
N SER A 394 -3.33 8.37 -3.50
CA SER A 394 -3.63 6.93 -3.38
C SER A 394 -4.41 6.57 -2.11
N LEU A 395 -4.22 7.33 -1.02
CA LEU A 395 -4.97 7.15 0.22
C LEU A 395 -6.45 7.53 0.06
N GLY A 396 -6.70 8.68 -0.59
CA GLY A 396 -7.97 9.36 -0.48
C GLY A 396 -8.82 9.43 -1.74
N LEU A 397 -8.24 9.45 -2.95
CA LEU A 397 -8.96 9.88 -4.17
C LEU A 397 -10.17 9.02 -4.48
N VAL A 398 -10.01 7.70 -4.39
CA VAL A 398 -11.10 6.75 -4.66
C VAL A 398 -12.23 6.90 -3.63
N CYS A 399 -11.90 7.11 -2.36
CA CYS A 399 -12.92 7.28 -1.31
C CYS A 399 -13.61 8.65 -1.36
N ALA A 400 -12.86 9.70 -1.72
CA ALA A 400 -13.36 11.07 -1.80
C ALA A 400 -14.16 11.35 -3.08
N SER A 401 -13.83 10.67 -4.19
CA SER A 401 -14.44 10.90 -5.50
C SER A 401 -14.94 9.62 -6.17
N GLY A 402 -14.06 8.66 -6.49
CA GLY A 402 -14.42 7.49 -7.32
C GLY A 402 -15.64 6.72 -6.81
N TRP A 403 -15.61 6.24 -5.56
CA TRP A 403 -16.71 5.51 -4.91
C TRP A 403 -17.90 6.39 -4.50
N ARG A 404 -17.91 7.68 -4.85
CA ARG A 404 -19.09 8.55 -4.75
C ARG A 404 -19.94 8.52 -6.00
N THR A 405 -19.41 7.98 -7.10
CA THR A 405 -20.11 7.88 -8.38
C THR A 405 -20.88 6.57 -8.48
N LYS A 406 -21.96 6.55 -9.27
CA LYS A 406 -22.69 5.29 -9.59
C LYS A 406 -21.82 4.29 -10.37
N LYS A 407 -20.85 4.79 -11.14
CA LYS A 407 -19.93 3.99 -11.96
C LYS A 407 -19.14 3.02 -11.11
N TYR A 408 -18.53 3.50 -10.03
CA TYR A 408 -17.72 2.67 -9.12
C TYR A 408 -18.43 2.26 -7.83
N ASN A 409 -19.63 2.78 -7.57
CA ASN A 409 -20.46 2.40 -6.42
C ASN A 409 -21.92 2.15 -6.84
N PRO A 410 -22.18 1.06 -7.59
CA PRO A 410 -23.52 0.74 -8.07
C PRO A 410 -24.49 0.34 -6.96
N GLY A 411 -23.97 -0.11 -5.80
CA GLY A 411 -24.75 -0.48 -4.63
C GLY A 411 -25.19 0.69 -3.76
N GLY A 412 -24.67 1.89 -3.98
CA GLY A 412 -24.94 3.04 -3.11
C GLY A 412 -24.39 2.87 -1.69
N VAL A 413 -23.25 2.19 -1.56
CA VAL A 413 -22.53 1.96 -0.30
C VAL A 413 -22.22 3.30 0.37
N ASP A 414 -22.44 3.40 1.68
CA ASP A 414 -22.08 4.58 2.48
C ASP A 414 -20.56 4.62 2.66
N VAL A 415 -19.90 5.54 1.96
CA VAL A 415 -18.45 5.75 2.06
C VAL A 415 -18.19 6.96 2.94
N ARG A 416 -17.20 6.91 3.84
CA ARG A 416 -16.82 8.06 4.68
C ARG A 416 -15.32 8.16 4.80
N VAL A 417 -14.81 9.38 4.66
CA VAL A 417 -13.39 9.67 4.85
C VAL A 417 -13.14 10.21 6.26
N ARG A 418 -12.13 9.67 6.95
CA ARG A 418 -11.58 10.23 8.20
C ARG A 418 -10.09 10.43 8.04
N GLU A 419 -9.67 11.69 8.05
CA GLU A 419 -8.26 12.04 8.05
C GLU A 419 -7.74 12.26 9.46
N TYR A 420 -6.53 11.75 9.71
CA TYR A 420 -5.79 11.92 10.95
C TYR A 420 -4.54 12.73 10.66
N ARG A 421 -4.49 13.95 11.19
CA ARG A 421 -3.33 14.83 10.99
C ARG A 421 -2.13 14.29 11.76
N HIS A 422 -1.00 14.14 11.09
CA HIS A 422 0.26 13.74 11.70
C HIS A 422 0.76 14.84 12.66
N ASN A 423 0.76 14.56 13.97
CA ASN A 423 1.26 15.46 15.01
C ASN A 423 2.11 14.68 16.03
N PRO A 424 3.33 14.26 15.67
CA PRO A 424 4.13 13.40 16.51
C PRO A 424 4.74 14.17 17.69
N VAL A 425 4.88 13.52 18.84
CA VAL A 425 5.76 13.99 19.91
C VAL A 425 7.23 13.76 19.54
N SER A 426 8.16 14.41 20.26
CA SER A 426 9.58 14.19 20.02
C SER A 426 9.95 12.72 20.22
N MET A 427 10.84 12.21 19.36
CA MET A 427 11.39 10.84 19.45
C MET A 427 12.10 10.55 20.79
N LEU A 428 12.51 11.59 21.54
CA LEU A 428 13.06 11.43 22.89
C LEU A 428 11.98 11.00 23.91
N PHE A 429 10.73 11.37 23.68
CA PHE A 429 9.59 10.97 24.53
C PHE A 429 8.93 9.69 24.02
N ASP A 430 8.70 9.60 22.72
CA ASP A 430 8.13 8.41 22.09
C ASP A 430 8.74 8.22 20.70
N ALA A 431 9.51 7.15 20.54
CA ALA A 431 10.15 6.80 19.28
C ALA A 431 9.16 6.50 18.13
N ARG A 432 7.87 6.31 18.44
CA ARG A 432 6.78 6.05 17.48
C ARG A 432 5.82 7.23 17.34
N GLY A 433 6.26 8.41 17.75
CA GLY A 433 5.51 9.65 17.54
C GLY A 433 4.31 9.86 18.47
N GLY A 434 4.00 8.93 19.37
CA GLY A 434 2.98 9.12 20.40
C GLY A 434 1.53 9.14 19.88
N PRO A 435 0.58 9.67 20.68
CA PRO A 435 -0.86 9.40 20.51
C PRO A 435 -1.51 10.03 19.26
N GLU A 436 -0.88 11.04 18.67
CA GLU A 436 -1.36 11.76 17.48
C GLU A 436 -0.46 11.55 16.25
N THR A 437 0.43 10.55 16.29
CA THR A 437 1.15 10.13 15.10
C THR A 437 0.17 9.62 14.04
N ALA A 438 0.37 10.04 12.80
CA ALA A 438 -0.31 9.49 11.64
C ALA A 438 0.67 8.96 10.59
N ASP A 439 1.86 8.54 11.06
CA ASP A 439 2.80 7.79 10.25
C ASP A 439 2.18 6.46 9.80
N HIS A 440 2.53 5.96 8.62
CA HIS A 440 1.86 4.85 7.94
C HIS A 440 1.62 3.62 8.84
N VAL A 441 2.62 3.22 9.62
CA VAL A 441 2.51 2.09 10.57
C VAL A 441 2.04 2.57 11.94
N ASP A 442 2.53 3.71 12.42
CA ASP A 442 2.24 4.18 13.79
C ASP A 442 0.80 4.69 13.94
N ILE A 443 0.09 4.97 12.85
CA ILE A 443 -1.34 5.32 12.86
C ILE A 443 -2.19 4.24 13.56
N MET A 444 -1.71 2.99 13.61
CA MET A 444 -2.35 1.90 14.36
C MET A 444 -2.34 2.11 15.89
N GLY A 445 -1.52 3.03 16.39
CA GLY A 445 -1.47 3.48 17.79
C GLY A 445 -2.11 4.85 18.00
N ASN A 446 -2.63 5.49 16.95
CA ASN A 446 -3.26 6.81 17.05
C ASN A 446 -4.57 6.72 17.86
N HIS A 447 -4.68 7.56 18.88
CA HIS A 447 -5.82 7.52 19.81
C HIS A 447 -7.16 7.84 19.13
N ALA A 448 -7.18 8.83 18.23
CA ALA A 448 -8.40 9.19 17.51
C ALA A 448 -8.81 8.07 16.54
N LEU A 449 -7.84 7.46 15.85
CA LEU A 449 -8.10 6.34 14.95
C LEU A 449 -8.67 5.14 15.71
N ILE A 450 -8.00 4.72 16.79
CA ILE A 450 -8.47 3.60 17.61
C ILE A 450 -9.88 3.87 18.11
N ARG A 451 -10.14 5.07 18.66
CA ARG A 451 -11.47 5.46 19.14
C ARG A 451 -12.53 5.34 18.03
N ASP A 452 -12.22 5.81 16.83
CA ASP A 452 -13.16 5.75 15.72
C ASP A 452 -13.41 4.30 15.26
N VAL A 453 -12.38 3.43 15.25
CA VAL A 453 -12.55 1.98 15.02
C VAL A 453 -13.45 1.35 16.09
N LEU A 454 -13.27 1.71 17.37
CA LEU A 454 -14.15 1.24 18.45
C LEU A 454 -15.60 1.69 18.26
N PHE A 455 -15.84 2.92 17.76
CA PHE A 455 -17.20 3.36 17.44
C PHE A 455 -17.82 2.58 16.29
N VAL A 456 -17.04 2.25 15.24
CA VAL A 456 -17.55 1.38 14.17
C VAL A 456 -17.85 -0.02 14.71
N ALA A 457 -16.97 -0.60 15.52
CA ALA A 457 -17.18 -1.91 16.15
C ALA A 457 -18.43 -1.93 17.05
N ALA A 458 -18.67 -0.84 17.79
CA ALA A 458 -19.85 -0.63 18.62
C ALA A 458 -21.11 -0.21 17.82
N ARG A 459 -21.01 -0.08 16.48
CA ARG A 459 -22.08 0.37 15.57
C ARG A 459 -22.60 1.79 15.86
N ALA A 460 -21.80 2.61 16.52
CA ALA A 460 -22.07 4.01 16.77
C ALA A 460 -21.60 4.88 15.58
N TYR A 461 -22.13 4.58 14.39
CA TYR A 461 -21.66 5.18 13.14
C TYR A 461 -21.84 6.69 13.06
N ASP A 462 -22.85 7.24 13.75
CA ASP A 462 -23.10 8.68 13.90
C ASP A 462 -21.93 9.41 14.57
N ARG A 463 -21.13 8.70 15.38
CA ARG A 463 -19.94 9.23 16.06
C ARG A 463 -18.67 9.21 15.19
N VAL A 464 -18.77 8.70 13.97
CA VAL A 464 -17.70 8.68 12.97
C VAL A 464 -18.16 9.48 11.74
N PRO A 465 -18.36 10.80 11.87
CA PRO A 465 -18.72 11.66 10.75
C PRO A 465 -17.52 11.87 9.83
N GLU A 466 -17.79 12.14 8.56
CA GLU A 466 -16.75 12.50 7.59
C GLU A 466 -15.92 13.71 8.07
N ASN A 467 -14.62 13.64 7.85
CA ASN A 467 -13.68 14.71 8.15
C ASN A 467 -12.53 14.70 7.15
N ILE A 468 -12.57 15.66 6.22
CA ILE A 468 -11.55 15.90 5.20
C ILE A 468 -10.93 17.28 5.48
N THR A 469 -9.62 17.29 5.64
CA THR A 469 -8.80 18.47 6.00
C THR A 469 -7.65 18.71 5.02
N SER A 470 -7.30 17.72 4.21
CA SER A 470 -6.28 17.76 3.18
C SER A 470 -6.81 18.36 1.87
N SER A 471 -5.91 18.54 0.89
CA SER A 471 -6.25 18.97 -0.46
C SER A 471 -6.81 17.85 -1.36
N ILE A 472 -7.28 16.73 -0.80
CA ILE A 472 -7.76 15.61 -1.62
C ILE A 472 -8.95 15.97 -2.52
N MET A 473 -9.81 16.89 -2.09
CA MET A 473 -10.92 17.38 -2.91
C MET A 473 -10.41 18.23 -4.09
N ASP A 474 -9.38 19.05 -3.88
CA ASP A 474 -8.74 19.83 -4.96
C ASP A 474 -8.03 18.90 -5.97
N ILE A 475 -7.38 17.83 -5.47
CA ILE A 475 -6.77 16.80 -6.31
C ILE A 475 -7.87 16.10 -7.14
N ALA A 476 -9.00 15.75 -6.52
CA ALA A 476 -10.13 15.12 -7.21
C ALA A 476 -10.71 16.01 -8.31
N GLU A 477 -10.87 17.32 -8.05
CA GLU A 477 -11.32 18.28 -9.07
C GLU A 477 -10.36 18.36 -10.25
N ARG A 478 -9.04 18.33 -10.00
CA ARG A 478 -7.99 18.35 -11.03
C ARG A 478 -7.93 17.07 -11.85
N VAL A 479 -8.18 15.91 -11.25
CA VAL A 479 -8.33 14.63 -11.96
C VAL A 479 -9.57 14.63 -12.86
N GLY A 480 -10.61 15.36 -12.45
CA GLY A 480 -11.89 15.43 -13.13
C GLY A 480 -12.79 14.23 -12.84
N GLU A 481 -13.86 14.09 -13.61
CA GLU A 481 -14.89 13.05 -13.43
C GLU A 481 -14.32 11.64 -13.70
N LEU A 482 -14.29 10.79 -12.67
CA LEU A 482 -13.82 9.40 -12.74
C LEU A 482 -14.86 8.44 -13.32
#